data_AF-A0A4V3RZ69-F1
#
_entry.id   AF-A0A4V3RZ69-F1
#
_cell.length_a   1.000
_cell.length_b   1.000
_cell.length_c   1.000
_cell.angle_alpha   90.00
_cell.angle_beta   90.00
_cell.angle_gamma   90.00
#
_symmetry.space_group_name_H-M   'P 1'
#
loop_
_entity.id
_entity.type
_entity.pdbx_description
1 polymer ?
#
loop_
_entity_poly.entity_id
_entity_poly.type
_entity_poly.pdbx_seq_one_letter_code
_entity_poly.pdbx_strand_id
1 'polypeptide(L)'
;MRGALILLIGLMLAACGADDTPAPPVPDEATARTIAQGELIGFTETSTGAQVWRGIPFAAAPVGDLRWRAPRPAPAFEGRLEALASSDRCAQMTTPLDQGQGIEPGLLVGREDCLYLDIYAPEQAAEGGDLPVMVWIHGGSNVWGYAAQYDASQLVADQNVIVVVIQYRLGPLGFFAHEAIRDTAGTDLDRGANFALLDQTAALEWVQANISAFGGDEDRVTIFGESAGGYDVAGLLVSPPARGLFHRAIIQSGGLDTVALEAAEQGGEAIVNPSREAAAEFAGGQTAEALRSASLEEIFATYHEGFAFGVELPRMIADGVTLPAEGIREGLTDPEWFNDVPVITGTNFEEMKLFNFLDSQLVRSWFGVLYTARDADFYDALAQYQSRVWRINAVDSMAQSLVDDGHEDVWAYRFDWDEGGRFLFMDLGQLIGSGHAVEIPFVFNRFEFFGRLDRALFTDTNAEGRESLAAAMGGYWAEFARSGNPGAGGGDFPEWPRWDDGGQLMRFDTPQAGGLEVIEGVATFEQLGEDLATDPRLTPEQRCEIVVRIEQWDRSAAQRVRDQVDC
;
A
#
# COMPACT_ATOMS: atom_id res chain seq x y z
N MET A 1 -9.86 0.93 65.02
CA MET A 1 -9.94 -0.54 65.24
C MET A 1 -11.41 -0.94 65.24
N ARG A 2 -11.78 -1.92 64.39
CA ARG A 2 -13.15 -2.41 64.10
C ARG A 2 -14.02 -1.35 63.39
N GLY A 3 -14.77 -1.62 62.34
CA GLY A 3 -15.07 -2.82 61.57
C GLY A 3 -16.24 -2.54 60.61
N ALA A 4 -16.43 -3.45 59.65
CA ALA A 4 -17.64 -3.70 58.86
C ALA A 4 -18.13 -2.61 57.87
N LEU A 5 -18.09 -2.91 56.56
CA LEU A 5 -19.28 -3.39 55.84
C LEU A 5 -18.87 -4.02 54.49
N ILE A 6 -19.24 -5.28 54.30
CA ILE A 6 -19.29 -6.01 53.03
C ILE A 6 -20.53 -5.52 52.28
N LEU A 7 -20.46 -5.22 50.98
CA LEU A 7 -21.53 -5.61 50.03
C LEU A 7 -21.09 -5.46 48.55
N LEU A 8 -21.19 -6.58 47.85
CA LEU A 8 -21.45 -6.79 46.42
C LEU A 8 -21.37 -5.59 45.46
N ILE A 9 -20.46 -5.69 44.49
CA ILE A 9 -20.80 -5.54 43.05
C ILE A 9 -20.16 -6.74 42.32
N GLY A 10 -20.88 -7.86 42.35
CA GLY A 10 -20.84 -8.87 41.30
C GLY A 10 -22.11 -8.69 40.47
N LEU A 11 -21.98 -8.90 39.15
CA LEU A 11 -22.90 -8.63 38.05
C LEU A 11 -22.84 -7.22 37.43
N MET A 12 -22.21 -7.16 36.25
CA MET A 12 -22.65 -6.55 34.98
C MET A 12 -21.40 -6.51 34.06
N LEU A 13 -21.30 -7.11 32.88
CA LEU A 13 -22.15 -7.96 32.05
C LEU A 13 -21.19 -8.95 31.40
N ALA A 14 -21.34 -10.25 31.67
CA ALA A 14 -21.05 -11.23 30.62
C ALA A 14 -22.18 -11.05 29.60
N ALA A 15 -22.08 -10.01 28.77
CA ALA A 15 -22.73 -10.08 27.48
C ALA A 15 -21.98 -11.21 26.79
N CYS A 16 -22.64 -12.36 26.65
CA CYS A 16 -22.40 -13.15 25.47
C CYS A 16 -22.63 -12.17 24.31
N GLY A 17 -21.55 -11.55 23.83
CA GLY A 17 -21.55 -11.10 22.45
C GLY A 17 -21.90 -12.36 21.70
N ALA A 18 -23.08 -12.40 21.08
CA ALA A 18 -23.21 -13.20 19.90
C ALA A 18 -21.98 -12.85 19.06
N ASP A 19 -21.31 -13.85 18.50
CA ASP A 19 -20.42 -13.59 17.39
C ASP A 19 -21.25 -12.79 16.38
N ASP A 20 -21.12 -11.46 16.41
CA ASP A 20 -21.73 -10.49 15.48
C ASP A 20 -20.99 -10.61 14.14
N THR A 21 -20.63 -11.83 13.75
CA THR A 21 -20.18 -12.13 12.41
C THR A 21 -21.40 -11.86 11.53
N PRO A 22 -21.34 -10.84 10.65
CA PRO A 22 -22.44 -10.56 9.74
C PRO A 22 -22.77 -11.85 9.00
N ALA A 23 -24.07 -12.10 8.79
CA ALA A 23 -24.48 -13.22 7.95
C ALA A 23 -23.75 -13.09 6.60
N PRO A 24 -23.26 -14.21 6.03
CA PRO A 24 -22.64 -14.14 4.71
C PRO A 24 -23.61 -13.50 3.72
N PRO A 25 -23.11 -12.66 2.80
CA PRO A 25 -23.97 -12.02 1.83
C PRO A 25 -24.68 -13.06 0.96
N VAL A 26 -25.86 -12.70 0.49
CA VAL A 26 -26.70 -13.58 -0.36
C VAL A 26 -26.53 -13.14 -1.82
N PRO A 27 -26.42 -14.08 -2.77
CA PRO A 27 -26.38 -13.75 -4.20
C PRO A 27 -27.54 -12.84 -4.63
N ASP A 28 -27.23 -11.84 -5.44
CA ASP A 28 -28.22 -10.95 -6.07
C ASP A 28 -28.20 -11.12 -7.59
N GLU A 29 -29.31 -11.54 -8.19
CA GLU A 29 -29.43 -11.73 -9.64
C GLU A 29 -29.21 -10.45 -10.45
N ALA A 30 -29.36 -9.26 -9.86
CA ALA A 30 -28.99 -8.00 -10.51
C ALA A 30 -27.48 -7.91 -10.80
N THR A 31 -26.66 -8.63 -10.04
CA THR A 31 -25.20 -8.68 -10.18
C THR A 31 -24.72 -9.84 -11.06
N ALA A 32 -25.62 -10.57 -11.71
CA ALA A 32 -25.24 -11.63 -12.64
C ALA A 32 -24.41 -11.05 -13.80
N ARG A 33 -23.23 -11.61 -14.08
CA ARG A 33 -22.35 -11.22 -15.20
C ARG A 33 -21.81 -12.44 -15.92
N THR A 34 -21.53 -12.29 -17.22
CA THR A 34 -20.83 -13.30 -18.01
C THR A 34 -19.51 -12.74 -18.49
N ILE A 35 -18.43 -13.46 -18.20
CA ILE A 35 -17.07 -13.14 -18.65
C ILE A 35 -16.46 -14.33 -19.40
N ALA A 36 -15.24 -14.20 -19.89
CA ALA A 36 -14.57 -15.27 -20.65
C ALA A 36 -14.43 -16.58 -19.86
N GLN A 37 -14.21 -16.50 -18.54
CA GLN A 37 -14.11 -17.69 -17.68
C GLN A 37 -15.47 -18.36 -17.38
N GLY A 38 -16.59 -17.66 -17.55
CA GLY A 38 -17.92 -18.20 -17.25
C GLY A 38 -18.89 -17.17 -16.65
N GLU A 39 -19.99 -17.66 -16.10
CA GLU A 39 -20.98 -16.84 -15.40
C GLU A 39 -20.56 -16.65 -13.93
N LEU A 40 -20.76 -15.45 -13.40
CA LEU A 40 -20.59 -15.17 -11.97
C LEU A 40 -21.75 -14.34 -11.43
N ILE A 41 -21.91 -14.38 -10.11
CA ILE A 41 -22.89 -13.60 -9.35
C ILE A 41 -22.23 -13.05 -8.09
N GLY A 42 -22.52 -11.80 -7.78
CA GLY A 42 -22.08 -11.10 -6.59
C GLY A 42 -23.27 -10.85 -5.67
N PHE A 43 -23.19 -9.76 -4.91
CA PHE A 43 -24.24 -9.30 -4.01
C PHE A 43 -24.32 -7.77 -4.01
N THR A 44 -25.41 -7.25 -3.47
CA THR A 44 -25.59 -5.80 -3.28
C THR A 44 -25.29 -5.44 -1.83
N GLU A 45 -24.32 -4.56 -1.60
CA GLU A 45 -24.01 -4.03 -0.27
C GLU A 45 -25.17 -3.15 0.22
N THR A 46 -25.80 -3.55 1.31
CA THR A 46 -27.07 -2.92 1.75
C THR A 46 -26.86 -1.50 2.27
N SER A 47 -25.67 -1.19 2.81
CA SER A 47 -25.37 0.13 3.35
C SER A 47 -25.17 1.21 2.28
N THR A 48 -24.67 0.83 1.10
CA THR A 48 -24.28 1.78 0.04
C THR A 48 -25.01 1.58 -1.29
N GLY A 49 -25.65 0.43 -1.50
CA GLY A 49 -26.23 0.04 -2.80
C GLY A 49 -25.21 -0.46 -3.82
N ALA A 50 -23.92 -0.53 -3.47
CA ALA A 50 -22.88 -0.99 -4.38
C ALA A 50 -23.08 -2.45 -4.78
N GLN A 51 -22.84 -2.76 -6.06
CA GLN A 51 -22.73 -4.12 -6.57
C GLN A 51 -21.31 -4.64 -6.33
N VAL A 52 -21.17 -5.81 -5.69
CA VAL A 52 -19.88 -6.33 -5.22
C VAL A 52 -19.68 -7.78 -5.66
N TRP A 53 -18.50 -8.08 -6.20
CA TRP A 53 -18.04 -9.43 -6.52
C TRP A 53 -16.68 -9.66 -5.88
N ARG A 54 -16.52 -10.72 -5.08
CA ARG A 54 -15.28 -11.01 -4.36
C ARG A 54 -14.73 -12.40 -4.68
N GLY A 55 -13.42 -12.52 -4.76
CA GLY A 55 -12.71 -13.77 -4.98
C GLY A 55 -12.79 -14.27 -6.43
N ILE A 56 -12.68 -13.37 -7.42
CA ILE A 56 -12.64 -13.74 -8.85
C ILE A 56 -11.19 -14.11 -9.23
N PRO A 57 -10.89 -15.34 -9.72
CA PRO A 57 -9.54 -15.68 -10.13
C PRO A 57 -9.18 -14.96 -11.44
N PHE A 58 -8.11 -14.17 -11.42
CA PHE A 58 -7.59 -13.50 -12.62
C PHE A 58 -6.46 -14.29 -13.29
N ALA A 59 -5.81 -15.19 -12.54
CA ALA A 59 -4.78 -16.10 -13.05
C ALA A 59 -4.92 -17.52 -12.48
N ALA A 60 -4.25 -18.48 -13.10
CA ALA A 60 -4.07 -19.82 -12.55
C ALA A 60 -3.20 -19.79 -11.29
N ALA A 61 -3.50 -20.67 -10.33
CA ALA A 61 -2.75 -20.79 -9.09
C ALA A 61 -1.23 -20.97 -9.35
N PRO A 62 -0.36 -20.10 -8.81
CA PRO A 62 1.08 -20.12 -9.06
C PRO A 62 1.82 -21.19 -8.21
N VAL A 63 1.30 -22.41 -8.20
CA VAL A 63 1.79 -23.54 -7.40
C VAL A 63 2.66 -24.50 -8.20
N GLY A 64 3.53 -25.25 -7.50
CA GLY A 64 4.35 -26.29 -8.10
C GLY A 64 5.23 -25.75 -9.22
N ASP A 65 5.08 -26.28 -10.44
CA ASP A 65 5.85 -25.84 -11.61
C ASP A 65 5.62 -24.37 -11.99
N LEU A 66 4.50 -23.77 -11.57
CA LEU A 66 4.17 -22.35 -11.78
C LEU A 66 4.76 -21.43 -10.70
N ARG A 67 5.32 -21.98 -9.61
CA ARG A 67 6.03 -21.17 -8.62
C ARG A 67 7.23 -20.49 -9.29
N TRP A 68 7.34 -19.18 -9.06
CA TRP A 68 8.31 -18.29 -9.71
C TRP A 68 8.28 -18.40 -11.24
N ARG A 69 7.08 -18.26 -11.81
CA ARG A 69 6.85 -17.97 -13.23
C ARG A 69 5.91 -16.79 -13.37
N ALA A 70 5.85 -16.22 -14.56
CA ALA A 70 4.78 -15.29 -14.91
C ALA A 70 3.41 -15.99 -14.77
N PRO A 71 2.35 -15.27 -14.39
CA PRO A 71 1.00 -15.83 -14.33
C PRO A 71 0.58 -16.54 -15.61
N ARG A 72 -0.40 -17.43 -15.46
CA ARG A 72 -1.09 -18.06 -16.59
C ARG A 72 -2.57 -17.70 -16.53
N PRO A 73 -3.29 -17.72 -17.66
CA PRO A 73 -4.72 -17.40 -17.67
C PRO A 73 -5.49 -18.22 -16.65
N ALA A 74 -6.44 -17.59 -15.96
CA ALA A 74 -7.33 -18.29 -15.04
C ALA A 74 -8.13 -19.39 -15.76
N PRO A 75 -8.37 -20.54 -15.09
CA PRO A 75 -9.25 -21.57 -15.64
C PRO A 75 -10.70 -21.06 -15.75
N ALA A 76 -11.45 -21.66 -16.67
CA ALA A 76 -12.90 -21.45 -16.73
C ALA A 76 -13.57 -21.99 -15.45
N PHE A 77 -14.68 -21.37 -15.05
CA PHE A 77 -15.45 -21.76 -13.88
C PHE A 77 -16.16 -23.09 -14.09
N GLU A 78 -16.23 -23.89 -13.03
CA GLU A 78 -17.13 -25.04 -12.98
C GLU A 78 -18.54 -24.58 -12.61
N GLY A 79 -19.34 -24.24 -13.62
CA GLY A 79 -20.68 -23.68 -13.42
C GLY A 79 -20.65 -22.16 -13.16
N ARG A 80 -21.62 -21.66 -12.38
CA ARG A 80 -21.73 -20.24 -12.03
C ARG A 80 -20.93 -19.98 -10.75
N LEU A 81 -19.99 -19.03 -10.78
CA LEU A 81 -19.19 -18.64 -9.62
C LEU A 81 -20.00 -17.73 -8.70
N GLU A 82 -20.14 -18.11 -7.42
CA GLU A 82 -20.66 -17.24 -6.37
C GLU A 82 -19.52 -16.40 -5.76
N ALA A 83 -19.33 -15.19 -6.29
CA ALA A 83 -18.27 -14.26 -5.90
C ALA A 83 -18.68 -13.45 -4.64
N LEU A 84 -18.90 -14.15 -3.53
CA LEU A 84 -19.51 -13.58 -2.30
C LEU A 84 -18.51 -13.23 -1.21
N ALA A 85 -17.32 -13.83 -1.24
CA ALA A 85 -16.27 -13.69 -0.24
C ALA A 85 -14.91 -13.55 -0.91
N SER A 86 -14.04 -12.70 -0.36
CA SER A 86 -12.67 -12.54 -0.85
C SER A 86 -11.90 -13.84 -0.70
N SER A 87 -10.88 -14.04 -1.54
CA SER A 87 -10.01 -15.20 -1.45
C SER A 87 -9.20 -15.23 -0.15
N ASP A 88 -8.56 -16.36 0.12
CA ASP A 88 -7.50 -16.43 1.12
C ASP A 88 -6.38 -15.42 0.80
N ARG A 89 -5.63 -15.04 1.85
CA ARG A 89 -4.43 -14.20 1.71
C ARG A 89 -3.37 -14.93 0.87
N CYS A 90 -2.54 -14.19 0.15
CA CYS A 90 -1.28 -14.75 -0.34
C CYS A 90 -0.40 -15.18 0.84
N ALA A 91 0.41 -16.22 0.65
CA ALA A 91 1.31 -16.73 1.68
C ALA A 91 2.20 -15.60 2.24
N GLN A 92 2.13 -15.39 3.55
CA GLN A 92 2.79 -14.28 4.25
C GLN A 92 2.96 -14.57 5.74
N MET A 93 3.84 -13.82 6.40
CA MET A 93 3.98 -13.83 7.86
C MET A 93 3.07 -12.77 8.47
N THR A 94 2.40 -13.10 9.57
CA THR A 94 1.65 -12.11 10.35
C THR A 94 2.60 -11.11 11.02
N THR A 95 2.15 -9.88 11.14
CA THR A 95 2.91 -8.70 11.61
C THR A 95 2.30 -8.13 12.89
N PRO A 96 2.96 -7.15 13.56
CA PRO A 96 2.33 -6.40 14.65
C PRO A 96 0.99 -5.74 14.27
N LEU A 97 0.74 -5.43 13.00
CA LEU A 97 -0.54 -4.88 12.55
C LEU A 97 -1.68 -5.91 12.67
N ASP A 98 -1.39 -7.20 12.52
CA ASP A 98 -2.40 -8.27 12.68
C ASP A 98 -2.86 -8.44 14.14
N GLN A 99 -2.11 -7.93 15.13
CA GLN A 99 -2.55 -7.93 16.53
C GLN A 99 -3.83 -7.12 16.73
N GLY A 100 -4.06 -6.08 15.90
CA GLY A 100 -5.30 -5.32 15.86
C GLY A 100 -6.51 -6.20 15.53
N GLN A 101 -6.30 -7.33 14.85
CA GLN A 101 -7.29 -8.35 14.50
C GLN A 101 -7.29 -9.53 15.48
N GLY A 102 -6.43 -9.53 16.50
CA GLY A 102 -6.30 -10.61 17.48
C GLY A 102 -5.49 -11.81 16.98
N ILE A 103 -4.66 -11.62 15.95
CA ILE A 103 -3.76 -12.64 15.41
C ILE A 103 -2.35 -12.34 15.91
N GLU A 104 -1.66 -13.35 16.42
CA GLU A 104 -0.28 -13.19 16.89
C GLU A 104 0.70 -12.99 15.71
N PRO A 105 1.69 -12.09 15.82
CA PRO A 105 2.74 -11.93 14.82
C PRO A 105 3.65 -13.15 14.69
N GLY A 106 4.31 -13.30 13.54
CA GLY A 106 5.27 -14.38 13.28
C GLY A 106 4.65 -15.73 12.93
N LEU A 107 3.38 -15.76 12.53
CA LEU A 107 2.70 -16.95 12.03
C LEU A 107 2.66 -16.94 10.51
N LEU A 108 3.00 -18.07 9.89
CA LEU A 108 2.76 -18.27 8.46
C LEU A 108 1.26 -18.48 8.21
N VAL A 109 0.68 -17.63 7.35
CA VAL A 109 -0.73 -17.67 6.95
C VAL A 109 -0.87 -17.56 5.44
N GLY A 110 -2.08 -17.78 4.92
CA GLY A 110 -2.38 -17.67 3.49
C GLY A 110 -1.99 -18.89 2.67
N ARG A 111 -2.05 -18.74 1.34
CA ARG A 111 -1.81 -19.81 0.35
C ARG A 111 -1.10 -19.25 -0.88
N GLU A 112 -0.47 -20.12 -1.67
CA GLU A 112 0.08 -19.74 -2.98
C GLU A 112 -1.01 -19.55 -4.04
N ASP A 113 -2.09 -20.32 -3.95
CA ASP A 113 -3.31 -20.09 -4.75
C ASP A 113 -4.04 -18.87 -4.20
N CYS A 114 -3.61 -17.69 -4.65
CA CYS A 114 -4.07 -16.41 -4.14
C CYS A 114 -4.26 -15.32 -5.21
N LEU A 115 -4.14 -15.64 -6.49
CA LEU A 115 -4.27 -14.65 -7.59
C LEU A 115 -5.74 -14.38 -7.94
N TYR A 116 -6.41 -13.66 -7.05
CA TYR A 116 -7.81 -13.27 -7.13
C TYR A 116 -7.96 -11.75 -7.03
N LEU A 117 -9.12 -11.24 -7.45
CA LEU A 117 -9.51 -9.85 -7.31
C LEU A 117 -10.96 -9.71 -6.83
N ASP A 118 -11.23 -8.55 -6.24
CA ASP A 118 -12.55 -8.10 -5.83
C ASP A 118 -12.95 -6.88 -6.66
N ILE A 119 -14.23 -6.74 -7.00
CA ILE A 119 -14.79 -5.65 -7.80
C ILE A 119 -15.94 -5.00 -7.05
N TYR A 120 -15.91 -3.68 -7.01
CA TYR A 120 -16.94 -2.82 -6.44
C TYR A 120 -17.43 -1.89 -7.56
N ALA A 121 -18.73 -1.85 -7.78
CA ALA A 121 -19.36 -0.98 -8.77
C ALA A 121 -20.57 -0.26 -8.15
N PRO A 122 -20.89 0.96 -8.58
CA PRO A 122 -22.05 1.67 -8.06
C PRO A 122 -23.37 1.00 -8.49
N GLU A 123 -24.47 1.30 -7.79
CA GLU A 123 -25.79 0.69 -8.03
C GLU A 123 -26.21 0.75 -9.50
N GLN A 124 -25.97 1.88 -10.17
CA GLN A 124 -26.34 2.11 -11.57
C GLN A 124 -25.38 1.49 -12.60
N ALA A 125 -24.31 0.82 -12.18
CA ALA A 125 -23.38 0.19 -13.11
C ALA A 125 -24.09 -0.91 -13.91
N ALA A 126 -23.94 -0.85 -15.23
CA ALA A 126 -24.57 -1.77 -16.17
C ALA A 126 -23.54 -2.24 -17.20
N GLU A 127 -23.72 -3.46 -17.70
CA GLU A 127 -22.87 -4.04 -18.74
C GLU A 127 -22.75 -3.12 -19.97
N GLY A 128 -21.52 -2.91 -20.43
CA GLY A 128 -21.19 -1.99 -21.53
C GLY A 128 -21.28 -0.50 -21.15
N GLY A 129 -21.37 -0.19 -19.86
CA GLY A 129 -21.19 1.17 -19.34
C GLY A 129 -19.77 1.69 -19.52
N ASP A 130 -19.58 2.97 -19.21
CA ASP A 130 -18.34 3.71 -19.41
C ASP A 130 -17.88 4.36 -18.10
N LEU A 131 -17.93 3.64 -16.98
CA LEU A 131 -17.42 4.18 -15.72
C LEU A 131 -15.89 4.14 -15.71
N PRO A 132 -15.20 5.17 -15.19
CA PRO A 132 -13.76 5.08 -14.96
C PRO A 132 -13.46 3.93 -13.99
N VAL A 133 -12.34 3.26 -14.21
CA VAL A 133 -11.90 2.10 -13.43
C VAL A 133 -10.67 2.48 -12.62
N MET A 134 -10.66 2.16 -11.34
CA MET A 134 -9.55 2.35 -10.42
C MET A 134 -9.08 0.99 -9.91
N VAL A 135 -7.82 0.63 -10.13
CA VAL A 135 -7.26 -0.67 -9.71
C VAL A 135 -6.33 -0.44 -8.53
N TRP A 136 -6.75 -0.90 -7.35
CA TRP A 136 -6.04 -0.76 -6.09
C TRP A 136 -4.98 -1.84 -5.94
N ILE A 137 -3.73 -1.41 -5.76
CA ILE A 137 -2.57 -2.24 -5.43
C ILE A 137 -2.24 -2.00 -3.97
N HIS A 138 -2.47 -3.00 -3.14
CA HIS A 138 -2.35 -2.83 -1.70
C HIS A 138 -0.90 -2.63 -1.23
N GLY A 139 -0.73 -1.89 -0.13
CA GLY A 139 0.55 -1.76 0.55
C GLY A 139 0.91 -2.96 1.41
N GLY A 140 1.70 -2.72 2.45
CA GLY A 140 2.16 -3.77 3.36
C GLY A 140 3.54 -4.31 3.03
N SER A 141 4.44 -3.40 2.60
CA SER A 141 5.86 -3.70 2.54
C SER A 141 6.23 -4.83 1.56
N ASN A 142 5.32 -5.17 0.63
CA ASN A 142 5.42 -6.33 -0.26
C ASN A 142 5.62 -7.66 0.48
N VAL A 143 5.28 -7.75 1.77
CA VAL A 143 5.36 -8.97 2.60
C VAL A 143 4.06 -9.28 3.33
N TRP A 144 3.16 -8.31 3.39
CA TRP A 144 1.89 -8.37 4.09
C TRP A 144 0.83 -7.62 3.27
N GLY A 145 -0.43 -7.92 3.52
CA GLY A 145 -1.56 -7.26 2.89
C GLY A 145 -2.47 -8.25 2.17
N TYR A 146 -3.75 -7.87 2.04
CA TYR A 146 -4.75 -8.65 1.33
C TYR A 146 -5.99 -7.83 0.95
N ALA A 147 -6.67 -8.23 -0.13
CA ALA A 147 -7.80 -7.55 -0.74
C ALA A 147 -8.94 -7.22 0.23
N ALA A 148 -9.29 -8.17 1.13
CA ALA A 148 -10.41 -8.00 2.06
C ALA A 148 -10.21 -6.88 3.11
N GLN A 149 -9.05 -6.21 3.15
CA GLN A 149 -8.82 -5.03 3.99
C GLN A 149 -9.42 -3.76 3.39
N TYR A 150 -9.75 -3.77 2.10
CA TYR A 150 -10.09 -2.57 1.33
C TYR A 150 -11.53 -2.68 0.82
N ASP A 151 -12.48 -2.14 1.57
CA ASP A 151 -13.86 -2.03 1.15
C ASP A 151 -14.11 -0.71 0.41
N ALA A 152 -14.23 -0.79 -0.92
CA ALA A 152 -14.48 0.36 -1.78
C ALA A 152 -15.97 0.69 -1.98
N SER A 153 -16.89 0.01 -1.27
CA SER A 153 -18.33 0.15 -1.48
C SER A 153 -18.84 1.59 -1.26
N GLN A 154 -18.25 2.34 -0.34
CA GLN A 154 -18.60 3.75 -0.11
C GLN A 154 -18.04 4.65 -1.22
N LEU A 155 -16.74 4.49 -1.57
CA LEU A 155 -16.10 5.26 -2.64
C LEU A 155 -16.84 5.12 -3.98
N VAL A 156 -17.20 3.90 -4.38
CA VAL A 156 -17.89 3.68 -5.67
C VAL A 156 -19.28 4.30 -5.68
N ALA A 157 -20.00 4.22 -4.55
CA ALA A 157 -21.33 4.81 -4.41
C ALA A 157 -21.29 6.34 -4.44
N ASP A 158 -20.30 6.96 -3.77
CA ASP A 158 -20.16 8.41 -3.71
C ASP A 158 -19.67 9.00 -5.04
N GLN A 159 -18.76 8.30 -5.71
CA GLN A 159 -18.00 8.86 -6.83
C GLN A 159 -18.36 8.29 -8.20
N ASN A 160 -19.24 7.29 -8.30
CA ASN A 160 -19.64 6.69 -9.58
C ASN A 160 -18.42 6.22 -10.39
N VAL A 161 -17.53 5.48 -9.74
CA VAL A 161 -16.35 4.84 -10.33
C VAL A 161 -16.40 3.34 -10.04
N ILE A 162 -15.68 2.53 -10.81
CA ILE A 162 -15.46 1.12 -10.46
C ILE A 162 -14.12 1.00 -9.75
N VAL A 163 -14.08 0.24 -8.66
CA VAL A 163 -12.82 -0.10 -7.97
C VAL A 163 -12.58 -1.61 -8.07
N VAL A 164 -11.38 -1.98 -8.49
CA VAL A 164 -10.89 -3.36 -8.52
C VAL A 164 -9.76 -3.47 -7.51
N VAL A 165 -9.88 -4.38 -6.54
CA VAL A 165 -8.86 -4.64 -5.52
C VAL A 165 -8.18 -5.96 -5.85
N ILE A 166 -6.87 -5.96 -6.07
CA ILE A 166 -6.14 -7.14 -6.55
C ILE A 166 -5.25 -7.75 -5.46
N GLN A 167 -5.10 -9.08 -5.50
CA GLN A 167 -4.06 -9.81 -4.79
C GLN A 167 -2.84 -10.01 -5.69
N TYR A 168 -1.66 -10.11 -5.09
CA TYR A 168 -0.42 -10.46 -5.78
C TYR A 168 0.55 -11.20 -4.85
N ARG A 169 1.47 -12.00 -5.39
CA ARG A 169 2.44 -12.74 -4.58
C ARG A 169 3.33 -11.79 -3.77
N LEU A 170 3.63 -12.16 -2.53
CA LEU A 170 4.39 -11.37 -1.58
C LEU A 170 5.74 -12.02 -1.23
N GLY A 171 6.63 -11.24 -0.63
CA GLY A 171 7.88 -11.66 -0.03
C GLY A 171 8.75 -12.47 -0.99
N PRO A 172 9.31 -13.60 -0.53
CA PRO A 172 10.17 -14.45 -1.36
C PRO A 172 9.44 -15.13 -2.53
N LEU A 173 8.11 -15.12 -2.56
CA LEU A 173 7.32 -15.64 -3.69
C LEU A 173 7.08 -14.57 -4.76
N GLY A 174 7.00 -13.30 -4.36
CA GLY A 174 6.79 -12.15 -5.24
C GLY A 174 8.07 -11.61 -5.86
N PHE A 175 9.20 -11.69 -5.15
CA PHE A 175 10.47 -11.08 -5.57
C PHE A 175 11.64 -12.02 -5.32
N PHE A 176 12.10 -12.71 -6.36
CA PHE A 176 13.18 -13.68 -6.24
C PHE A 176 13.99 -13.78 -7.53
N ALA A 177 15.30 -13.54 -7.42
CA ALA A 177 16.24 -13.69 -8.52
C ALA A 177 17.12 -14.91 -8.29
N HIS A 178 17.05 -15.89 -9.20
CA HIS A 178 17.94 -17.04 -9.18
C HIS A 178 18.16 -17.59 -10.59
N GLU A 179 19.42 -17.84 -10.95
CA GLU A 179 19.80 -18.33 -12.28
C GLU A 179 19.03 -19.59 -12.68
N ALA A 180 18.90 -20.58 -11.79
CA ALA A 180 18.17 -21.82 -12.09
C ALA A 180 16.68 -21.59 -12.44
N ILE A 181 16.03 -20.58 -11.86
CA ILE A 181 14.65 -20.23 -12.21
C ILE A 181 14.63 -19.60 -13.61
N ARG A 182 15.53 -18.63 -13.87
CA ARG A 182 15.63 -17.92 -15.15
C ARG A 182 16.05 -18.84 -16.30
N ASP A 183 16.96 -19.78 -16.06
CA ASP A 183 17.47 -20.74 -17.05
C ASP A 183 16.41 -21.79 -17.44
N THR A 184 15.39 -22.00 -16.61
CA THR A 184 14.27 -22.93 -16.88
C THR A 184 12.98 -22.21 -17.31
N ALA A 185 13.10 -20.94 -17.70
CA ALA A 185 12.00 -20.13 -18.19
C ALA A 185 11.32 -20.76 -19.41
N GLY A 186 9.99 -20.86 -19.37
CA GLY A 186 9.18 -21.36 -20.48
C GLY A 186 8.77 -20.27 -21.48
N THR A 187 8.84 -19.01 -21.06
CA THR A 187 8.52 -17.80 -21.84
C THR A 187 9.55 -16.71 -21.52
N ASP A 188 9.56 -15.62 -22.29
CA ASP A 188 10.43 -14.48 -21.98
C ASP A 188 10.11 -13.84 -20.63
N LEU A 189 8.82 -13.75 -20.26
CA LEU A 189 8.38 -13.22 -18.97
C LEU A 189 8.71 -14.15 -17.80
N ASP A 190 8.83 -15.47 -18.03
CA ASP A 190 9.30 -16.41 -17.00
C ASP A 190 10.76 -16.16 -16.59
N ARG A 191 11.52 -15.36 -17.34
CA ARG A 191 12.86 -14.91 -16.92
C ARG A 191 12.82 -13.75 -15.92
N GLY A 192 11.66 -13.13 -15.69
CA GLY A 192 11.53 -12.04 -14.72
C GLY A 192 11.85 -12.47 -13.29
N ALA A 193 12.17 -11.50 -12.45
CA ALA A 193 12.42 -11.70 -11.01
C ALA A 193 11.37 -11.01 -10.12
N ASN A 194 10.55 -10.11 -10.70
CA ASN A 194 9.45 -9.42 -10.03
C ASN A 194 8.11 -10.11 -10.36
N PHE A 195 7.89 -11.28 -9.79
CA PHE A 195 6.67 -12.05 -9.98
C PHE A 195 5.41 -11.33 -9.49
N ALA A 196 5.53 -10.51 -8.45
CA ALA A 196 4.48 -9.61 -7.98
C ALA A 196 4.02 -8.62 -9.06
N LEU A 197 4.96 -7.94 -9.74
CA LEU A 197 4.63 -7.01 -10.83
C LEU A 197 4.00 -7.74 -12.02
N LEU A 198 4.41 -8.98 -12.27
CA LEU A 198 3.78 -9.83 -13.29
C LEU A 198 2.36 -10.26 -12.90
N ASP A 199 2.09 -10.51 -11.61
CA ASP A 199 0.74 -10.77 -11.09
C ASP A 199 -0.16 -9.56 -11.30
N GLN A 200 0.33 -8.36 -10.96
CA GLN A 200 -0.39 -7.11 -11.14
C GLN A 200 -0.65 -6.82 -12.62
N THR A 201 0.34 -7.07 -13.49
CA THR A 201 0.18 -6.98 -14.95
C THR A 201 -0.92 -7.92 -15.43
N ALA A 202 -0.94 -9.19 -14.98
CA ALA A 202 -1.99 -10.15 -15.35
C ALA A 202 -3.37 -9.75 -14.84
N ALA A 203 -3.46 -9.11 -13.67
CA ALA A 203 -4.72 -8.55 -13.18
C ALA A 203 -5.20 -7.39 -14.07
N LEU A 204 -4.30 -6.52 -14.55
CA LEU A 204 -4.63 -5.47 -15.50
C LEU A 204 -5.05 -6.02 -16.87
N GLU A 205 -4.39 -7.07 -17.37
CA GLU A 205 -4.82 -7.79 -18.58
C GLU A 205 -6.24 -8.36 -18.40
N TRP A 206 -6.55 -8.89 -17.20
CA TRP A 206 -7.89 -9.36 -16.88
C TRP A 206 -8.91 -8.22 -16.87
N VAL A 207 -8.56 -7.07 -16.27
CA VAL A 207 -9.42 -5.86 -16.26
C VAL A 207 -9.72 -5.43 -17.70
N GLN A 208 -8.69 -5.29 -18.54
CA GLN A 208 -8.83 -4.94 -19.96
C GLN A 208 -9.78 -5.89 -20.70
N ALA A 209 -9.72 -7.18 -20.40
CA ALA A 209 -10.54 -8.17 -21.09
C ALA A 209 -12.00 -8.27 -20.58
N ASN A 210 -12.31 -7.79 -19.37
CA ASN A 210 -13.58 -8.15 -18.70
C ASN A 210 -14.32 -6.99 -18.03
N ILE A 211 -13.70 -5.83 -17.78
CA ILE A 211 -14.29 -4.81 -16.90
C ILE A 211 -15.55 -4.16 -17.48
N SER A 212 -15.71 -4.15 -18.80
CA SER A 212 -16.93 -3.70 -19.47
C SER A 212 -18.16 -4.51 -19.10
N ALA A 213 -18.02 -5.79 -18.73
CA ALA A 213 -19.12 -6.58 -18.19
C ALA A 213 -19.66 -5.97 -16.87
N PHE A 214 -18.79 -5.34 -16.09
CA PHE A 214 -19.13 -4.70 -14.81
C PHE A 214 -19.52 -3.23 -14.99
N GLY A 215 -19.50 -2.71 -16.21
CA GLY A 215 -19.83 -1.33 -16.57
C GLY A 215 -18.67 -0.35 -16.55
N GLY A 216 -17.44 -0.86 -16.52
CA GLY A 216 -16.22 -0.07 -16.57
C GLY A 216 -15.73 0.15 -17.98
N ASP A 217 -15.00 1.23 -18.17
CA ASP A 217 -14.32 1.60 -19.41
C ASP A 217 -12.87 1.12 -19.37
N GLU A 218 -12.53 0.14 -20.21
CA GLU A 218 -11.17 -0.39 -20.33
C GLU A 218 -10.14 0.66 -20.81
N ASP A 219 -10.59 1.72 -21.49
CA ASP A 219 -9.74 2.84 -21.95
C ASP A 219 -9.58 3.96 -20.88
N ARG A 220 -10.16 3.77 -19.67
CA ARG A 220 -10.03 4.70 -18.53
C ARG A 220 -9.72 3.98 -17.23
N VAL A 221 -8.64 3.21 -17.26
CA VAL A 221 -8.07 2.51 -16.10
C VAL A 221 -7.03 3.38 -15.40
N THR A 222 -7.19 3.62 -14.10
CA THR A 222 -6.23 4.27 -13.21
C THR A 222 -5.68 3.24 -12.23
N ILE A 223 -4.35 3.07 -12.18
CA ILE A 223 -3.73 2.28 -11.11
C ILE A 223 -3.43 3.19 -9.92
N PHE A 224 -3.70 2.71 -8.70
CA PHE A 224 -3.39 3.45 -7.49
C PHE A 224 -2.99 2.51 -6.36
N GLY A 225 -2.04 2.91 -5.54
CA GLY A 225 -1.52 2.08 -4.47
C GLY A 225 -0.80 2.89 -3.42
N GLU A 226 -0.73 2.34 -2.21
CA GLU A 226 -0.09 2.96 -1.05
C GLU A 226 1.11 2.16 -0.57
N SER A 227 2.13 2.85 -0.05
CA SER A 227 3.35 2.23 0.46
C SER A 227 3.99 1.36 -0.63
N ALA A 228 4.25 0.09 -0.34
CA ALA A 228 4.72 -0.90 -1.30
C ALA A 228 3.85 -0.99 -2.57
N GLY A 229 2.53 -0.81 -2.46
CA GLY A 229 1.66 -0.71 -3.64
C GLY A 229 1.92 0.55 -4.47
N GLY A 230 2.32 1.65 -3.84
CA GLY A 230 2.79 2.86 -4.53
C GLY A 230 4.15 2.66 -5.22
N TYR A 231 5.07 1.93 -4.58
CA TYR A 231 6.32 1.48 -5.23
C TYR A 231 6.01 0.59 -6.44
N ASP A 232 5.06 -0.33 -6.31
CA ASP A 232 4.65 -1.21 -7.39
C ASP A 232 3.99 -0.43 -8.56
N VAL A 233 3.17 0.58 -8.26
CA VAL A 233 2.66 1.53 -9.28
C VAL A 233 3.82 2.22 -10.02
N ALA A 234 4.85 2.68 -9.30
CA ALA A 234 6.04 3.27 -9.92
C ALA A 234 6.82 2.25 -10.77
N GLY A 235 6.87 0.99 -10.35
CA GLY A 235 7.42 -0.12 -11.15
C GLY A 235 6.63 -0.35 -12.44
N LEU A 236 5.29 -0.36 -12.36
CA LEU A 236 4.41 -0.52 -13.53
C LEU A 236 4.52 0.66 -14.51
N LEU A 237 4.80 1.88 -14.03
CA LEU A 237 5.08 3.03 -14.90
C LEU A 237 6.29 2.82 -15.81
N VAL A 238 7.23 1.95 -15.44
CA VAL A 238 8.42 1.64 -16.26
C VAL A 238 8.47 0.17 -16.67
N SER A 239 7.32 -0.49 -16.74
CA SER A 239 7.22 -1.91 -17.09
C SER A 239 6.61 -2.08 -18.49
N PRO A 240 7.39 -2.48 -19.52
CA PRO A 240 6.88 -2.76 -20.86
C PRO A 240 5.76 -3.81 -20.91
N PRO A 241 5.75 -4.88 -20.08
CA PRO A 241 4.61 -5.79 -19.99
C PRO A 241 3.28 -5.13 -19.62
N ALA A 242 3.30 -4.01 -18.90
CA ALA A 242 2.08 -3.30 -18.47
C ALA A 242 1.61 -2.23 -19.47
N ARG A 243 2.32 -2.06 -20.60
CA ARG A 243 2.07 -0.97 -21.55
C ARG A 243 0.68 -1.05 -22.16
N GLY A 244 -0.05 0.07 -22.06
CA GLY A 244 -1.41 0.20 -22.57
C GLY A 244 -2.49 -0.49 -21.74
N LEU A 245 -2.17 -1.03 -20.56
CA LEU A 245 -3.15 -1.65 -19.67
C LEU A 245 -3.77 -0.66 -18.66
N PHE A 246 -3.15 0.51 -18.51
CA PHE A 246 -3.62 1.60 -17.66
C PHE A 246 -3.32 2.95 -18.32
N HIS A 247 -4.00 3.98 -17.84
CA HIS A 247 -4.09 5.28 -18.50
C HIS A 247 -3.74 6.44 -17.58
N ARG A 248 -3.59 6.17 -16.27
CA ARG A 248 -3.29 7.11 -15.18
C ARG A 248 -2.69 6.36 -14.00
N ALA A 249 -1.88 7.04 -13.18
CA ALA A 249 -1.26 6.45 -12.00
C ALA A 249 -1.35 7.37 -10.77
N ILE A 250 -1.62 6.79 -9.59
CA ILE A 250 -1.55 7.49 -8.30
C ILE A 250 -0.61 6.72 -7.37
N ILE A 251 0.47 7.38 -6.95
CA ILE A 251 1.52 6.83 -6.09
C ILE A 251 1.36 7.45 -4.71
N GLN A 252 0.81 6.69 -3.77
CA GLN A 252 0.66 7.14 -2.38
C GLN A 252 1.83 6.61 -1.55
N SER A 253 2.70 7.50 -1.08
CA SER A 253 3.80 7.17 -0.18
C SER A 253 4.80 6.14 -0.74
N GLY A 254 4.84 6.01 -2.08
CA GLY A 254 5.71 5.12 -2.84
C GLY A 254 6.93 5.84 -3.42
N GLY A 255 7.97 5.09 -3.80
CA GLY A 255 9.23 5.64 -4.30
C GLY A 255 9.80 4.90 -5.51
N LEU A 256 11.05 5.21 -5.85
CA LEU A 256 11.73 4.76 -7.08
C LEU A 256 12.81 3.69 -6.83
N ASP A 257 12.76 3.03 -5.68
CA ASP A 257 13.88 2.21 -5.22
C ASP A 257 13.94 0.84 -5.91
N THR A 258 15.14 0.44 -6.34
CA THR A 258 15.41 -0.87 -6.95
C THR A 258 16.76 -1.44 -6.55
N VAL A 259 16.89 -2.76 -6.62
CA VAL A 259 18.15 -3.48 -6.49
C VAL A 259 18.60 -4.04 -7.85
N ALA A 260 19.90 -4.00 -8.12
CA ALA A 260 20.45 -4.65 -9.31
C ALA A 260 20.27 -6.18 -9.25
N LEU A 261 19.97 -6.82 -10.38
CA LEU A 261 19.77 -8.27 -10.48
C LEU A 261 20.92 -9.07 -9.82
N GLU A 262 22.16 -8.73 -10.15
CA GLU A 262 23.33 -9.43 -9.60
C GLU A 262 23.41 -9.32 -8.07
N ALA A 263 23.10 -8.15 -7.52
CA ALA A 263 23.08 -7.94 -6.07
C ALA A 263 21.94 -8.74 -5.41
N ALA A 264 20.75 -8.79 -6.02
CA ALA A 264 19.64 -9.61 -5.53
C ALA A 264 20.00 -11.11 -5.51
N GLU A 265 20.70 -11.62 -6.53
CA GLU A 265 21.15 -13.01 -6.56
C GLU A 265 22.25 -13.32 -5.52
N GLN A 266 23.19 -12.40 -5.32
CA GLN A 266 24.34 -12.61 -4.43
C GLN A 266 24.01 -12.37 -2.95
N GLY A 267 23.07 -11.46 -2.66
CA GLY A 267 22.77 -11.02 -1.30
C GLY A 267 23.83 -10.07 -0.71
N GLY A 268 23.77 -9.87 0.60
CA GLY A 268 24.69 -9.01 1.37
C GLY A 268 23.97 -8.29 2.51
N GLU A 269 24.72 -7.65 3.42
CA GLU A 269 24.17 -7.00 4.64
C GLU A 269 23.12 -5.89 4.40
N ALA A 270 22.88 -5.49 3.15
CA ALA A 270 21.90 -4.48 2.77
C ALA A 270 20.91 -4.98 1.68
N ILE A 271 21.00 -6.26 1.30
CA ILE A 271 20.14 -6.87 0.29
C ILE A 271 19.15 -7.79 1.00
N VAL A 272 17.89 -7.47 0.80
CA VAL A 272 16.71 -8.01 1.50
C VAL A 272 15.90 -8.96 0.62
N ASN A 273 16.35 -9.21 -0.62
CA ASN A 273 15.77 -10.23 -1.49
C ASN A 273 16.43 -11.60 -1.22
N PRO A 274 15.72 -12.72 -1.39
CA PRO A 274 16.30 -14.03 -1.14
C PRO A 274 17.46 -14.31 -2.10
N SER A 275 18.66 -14.48 -1.52
CA SER A 275 19.90 -14.73 -2.27
C SER A 275 20.08 -16.21 -2.62
N ARG A 276 21.14 -16.53 -3.37
CA ARG A 276 21.58 -17.92 -3.61
C ARG A 276 21.88 -18.68 -2.31
N GLU A 277 22.37 -18.00 -1.27
CA GLU A 277 22.65 -18.63 0.02
C GLU A 277 21.35 -19.01 0.73
N ALA A 278 20.40 -18.07 0.84
CA ALA A 278 19.08 -18.34 1.41
C ALA A 278 18.33 -19.43 0.61
N ALA A 279 18.45 -19.39 -0.72
CA ALA A 279 17.89 -20.40 -1.62
C ALA A 279 18.45 -21.80 -1.41
N ALA A 280 19.78 -21.91 -1.24
CA ALA A 280 20.41 -23.18 -0.92
C ALA A 280 20.01 -23.70 0.47
N GLU A 281 19.77 -22.80 1.43
CA GLU A 281 19.29 -23.14 2.78
C GLU A 281 17.86 -23.69 2.76
N PHE A 282 16.90 -22.99 2.15
CA PHE A 282 15.50 -23.44 2.16
C PHE A 282 15.23 -24.65 1.23
N ALA A 283 15.96 -24.79 0.12
CA ALA A 283 15.68 -25.83 -0.86
C ALA A 283 16.59 -27.07 -0.74
N GLY A 284 17.67 -27.00 0.05
CA GLY A 284 18.69 -28.06 0.12
C GLY A 284 19.40 -28.32 -1.22
N GLY A 285 19.34 -27.37 -2.15
CA GLY A 285 19.85 -27.47 -3.51
C GLY A 285 19.64 -26.17 -4.31
N GLN A 286 20.23 -26.08 -5.50
CA GLN A 286 20.15 -24.88 -6.36
C GLN A 286 19.52 -25.17 -7.74
N THR A 287 18.84 -26.32 -7.90
CA THR A 287 18.10 -26.61 -9.13
C THR A 287 16.70 -26.01 -9.06
N ALA A 288 16.12 -25.66 -10.21
CA ALA A 288 14.74 -25.15 -10.24
C ALA A 288 13.73 -26.13 -9.61
N GLU A 289 13.95 -27.44 -9.78
CA GLU A 289 13.13 -28.49 -9.16
C GLU A 289 13.24 -28.47 -7.63
N ALA A 290 14.45 -28.37 -7.07
CA ALA A 290 14.66 -28.29 -5.63
C ALA A 290 14.00 -27.02 -5.06
N LEU A 291 14.25 -25.87 -5.70
CA LEU A 291 13.67 -24.58 -5.29
C LEU A 291 12.14 -24.64 -5.28
N ARG A 292 11.51 -25.13 -6.37
CA ARG A 292 10.04 -25.19 -6.47
C ARG A 292 9.41 -26.26 -5.57
N SER A 293 10.20 -27.21 -5.07
CA SER A 293 9.73 -28.26 -4.18
C SER A 293 9.78 -27.89 -2.69
N ALA A 294 10.49 -26.81 -2.32
CA ALA A 294 10.59 -26.34 -0.93
C ALA A 294 9.18 -26.03 -0.36
N SER A 295 8.96 -26.28 0.93
CA SER A 295 7.71 -25.89 1.57
C SER A 295 7.65 -24.38 1.80
N LEU A 296 6.45 -23.85 2.03
CA LEU A 296 6.31 -22.46 2.43
C LEU A 296 7.00 -22.20 3.78
N GLU A 297 6.93 -23.14 4.72
CA GLU A 297 7.61 -23.04 6.00
C GLU A 297 9.14 -22.93 5.82
N GLU A 298 9.73 -23.71 4.91
CA GLU A 298 11.17 -23.65 4.62
C GLU A 298 11.56 -22.31 3.98
N ILE A 299 10.78 -21.84 2.99
CA ILE A 299 11.04 -20.57 2.29
C ILE A 299 10.94 -19.38 3.24
N PHE A 300 9.88 -19.33 4.06
CA PHE A 300 9.67 -18.20 4.96
C PHE A 300 10.59 -18.26 6.20
N ALA A 301 11.07 -19.44 6.59
CA ALA A 301 12.02 -19.58 7.71
C ALA A 301 13.36 -18.86 7.48
N THR A 302 13.78 -18.70 6.22
CA THR A 302 15.00 -17.96 5.85
C THR A 302 14.74 -16.47 5.63
N TYR A 303 13.52 -16.01 5.89
CA TYR A 303 13.05 -14.66 5.62
C TYR A 303 12.49 -14.00 6.89
N HIS A 304 13.37 -13.77 7.88
CA HIS A 304 13.02 -13.26 9.20
C HIS A 304 14.02 -12.18 9.68
N GLU A 305 13.50 -11.20 10.43
CA GLU A 305 14.19 -10.00 10.95
C GLU A 305 14.34 -8.84 9.95
N GLY A 306 13.56 -7.77 10.11
CA GLY A 306 13.72 -6.55 9.30
C GLY A 306 13.07 -5.30 9.90
N PHE A 307 13.30 -4.16 9.25
CA PHE A 307 12.92 -2.83 9.74
C PHE A 307 11.39 -2.62 9.80
N ALA A 308 10.68 -2.97 8.72
CA ALA A 308 9.24 -2.80 8.64
C ALA A 308 8.54 -4.01 9.26
N PHE A 309 7.78 -3.79 10.33
CA PHE A 309 6.97 -4.84 10.97
C PHE A 309 7.77 -6.07 11.46
N GLY A 310 9.10 -5.97 11.59
CA GLY A 310 9.96 -7.09 11.94
C GLY A 310 10.34 -8.01 10.79
N VAL A 311 10.05 -7.64 9.53
CA VAL A 311 10.31 -8.45 8.32
C VAL A 311 11.10 -7.63 7.29
N GLU A 312 11.97 -8.30 6.52
CA GLU A 312 12.72 -7.68 5.43
C GLU A 312 11.79 -7.21 4.29
N LEU A 313 12.05 -6.03 3.73
CA LEU A 313 11.30 -5.46 2.60
C LEU A 313 11.89 -5.99 1.29
N PRO A 314 11.26 -6.89 0.53
CA PRO A 314 11.83 -7.28 -0.75
C PRO A 314 11.85 -6.05 -1.67
N ARG A 315 13.02 -5.74 -2.22
CA ARG A 315 13.15 -4.62 -3.16
C ARG A 315 12.80 -5.10 -4.56
N MET A 316 12.24 -4.21 -5.38
CA MET A 316 12.05 -4.46 -6.79
C MET A 316 13.40 -4.66 -7.50
N ILE A 317 13.49 -5.63 -8.39
CA ILE A 317 14.73 -6.09 -9.00
C ILE A 317 14.84 -5.54 -10.42
N ALA A 318 15.89 -4.78 -10.71
CA ALA A 318 16.23 -4.29 -12.04
C ALA A 318 16.72 -5.46 -12.93
N ASP A 319 15.77 -6.23 -13.48
CA ASP A 319 16.00 -7.55 -14.07
C ASP A 319 16.13 -7.56 -15.60
N GLY A 320 15.89 -6.41 -16.25
CA GLY A 320 15.89 -6.23 -17.70
C GLY A 320 14.73 -6.91 -18.43
N VAL A 321 13.70 -7.36 -17.70
CA VAL A 321 12.52 -8.07 -18.24
C VAL A 321 11.24 -7.37 -17.80
N THR A 322 11.06 -7.22 -16.50
CA THR A 322 9.91 -6.55 -15.88
C THR A 322 10.23 -5.09 -15.54
N LEU A 323 11.50 -4.79 -15.26
CA LEU A 323 12.01 -3.45 -15.01
C LEU A 323 13.32 -3.20 -15.80
N PRO A 324 13.68 -1.94 -16.08
CA PRO A 324 14.96 -1.60 -16.71
C PRO A 324 16.12 -2.15 -15.89
N ALA A 325 17.21 -2.54 -16.56
CA ALA A 325 18.40 -3.05 -15.87
C ALA A 325 19.13 -1.94 -15.06
N GLU A 326 18.90 -0.70 -15.47
CA GLU A 326 19.42 0.51 -14.87
C GLU A 326 18.67 0.92 -13.59
N GLY A 327 17.40 0.50 -13.45
CA GLY A 327 16.52 0.85 -12.32
C GLY A 327 15.30 1.67 -12.75
N ILE A 328 14.37 1.90 -11.81
CA ILE A 328 13.11 2.60 -12.11
C ILE A 328 13.37 4.08 -12.46
N ARG A 329 14.27 4.75 -11.73
CA ARG A 329 14.55 6.18 -11.94
C ARG A 329 15.00 6.46 -13.36
N GLU A 330 15.92 5.66 -13.87
CA GLU A 330 16.41 5.76 -15.24
C GLU A 330 15.31 5.41 -16.26
N GLY A 331 14.49 4.40 -15.95
CA GLY A 331 13.36 3.99 -16.77
C GLY A 331 12.28 5.07 -16.97
N LEU A 332 12.08 5.97 -16.02
CA LEU A 332 11.12 7.08 -16.15
C LEU A 332 11.49 8.07 -17.25
N THR A 333 12.77 8.13 -17.61
CA THR A 333 13.32 9.01 -18.65
C THR A 333 13.60 8.28 -19.96
N ASP A 334 13.21 7.01 -20.05
CA ASP A 334 13.40 6.20 -21.25
C ASP A 334 12.04 5.84 -21.87
N PRO A 335 11.68 6.35 -23.06
CA PRO A 335 10.40 6.06 -23.69
C PRO A 335 10.22 4.57 -24.07
N GLU A 336 11.30 3.77 -24.14
CA GLU A 336 11.20 2.32 -24.32
C GLU A 336 10.62 1.62 -23.07
N TRP A 337 10.84 2.19 -21.89
CA TRP A 337 10.38 1.65 -20.60
C TRP A 337 9.16 2.39 -20.05
N PHE A 338 9.15 3.71 -20.13
CA PHE A 338 8.12 4.56 -19.55
C PHE A 338 6.76 4.42 -20.25
N ASN A 339 5.72 4.26 -19.42
CA ASN A 339 4.32 4.32 -19.77
C ASN A 339 3.82 5.74 -19.53
N ASP A 340 3.82 6.54 -20.60
CA ASP A 340 3.47 7.97 -20.58
C ASP A 340 1.97 8.18 -20.28
N VAL A 341 1.65 8.37 -19.00
CA VAL A 341 0.30 8.61 -18.48
C VAL A 341 0.34 9.65 -17.36
N PRO A 342 -0.74 10.43 -17.13
CA PRO A 342 -0.82 11.36 -16.00
C PRO A 342 -0.50 10.69 -14.65
N VAL A 343 0.21 11.40 -13.77
CA VAL A 343 0.67 10.89 -12.46
C VAL A 343 0.27 11.81 -11.31
N ILE A 344 -0.30 11.25 -10.24
CA ILE A 344 -0.33 11.88 -8.91
C ILE A 344 0.72 11.17 -8.04
N THR A 345 1.55 11.92 -7.32
CA THR A 345 2.39 11.39 -6.24
C THR A 345 2.13 12.13 -4.93
N GLY A 346 2.33 11.51 -3.78
CA GLY A 346 2.21 12.21 -2.51
C GLY A 346 2.64 11.39 -1.31
N THR A 347 2.62 12.03 -0.15
CA THR A 347 2.98 11.43 1.14
C THR A 347 2.06 11.96 2.22
N ASN A 348 2.04 11.28 3.37
CA ASN A 348 1.53 11.88 4.58
C ASN A 348 2.58 12.81 5.20
N PHE A 349 2.17 13.77 6.03
CA PHE A 349 3.11 14.73 6.61
C PHE A 349 4.02 14.06 7.66
N GLU A 350 3.51 13.06 8.38
CA GLU A 350 4.20 12.41 9.49
C GLU A 350 4.38 10.90 9.27
N GLU A 351 4.68 10.46 8.04
CA GLU A 351 4.92 9.07 7.61
C GLU A 351 5.47 8.16 8.72
N MET A 352 6.54 8.62 9.37
CA MET A 352 7.32 7.80 10.29
C MET A 352 6.70 7.59 11.66
N LYS A 353 5.61 8.29 12.00
CA LYS A 353 4.90 8.11 13.27
C LYS A 353 4.30 6.71 13.43
N LEU A 354 3.80 6.08 12.36
CA LEU A 354 3.26 4.71 12.45
C LEU A 354 4.35 3.72 12.89
N PHE A 355 5.54 3.80 12.30
CA PHE A 355 6.67 2.92 12.62
C PHE A 355 7.24 3.25 14.00
N ASN A 356 7.41 4.53 14.31
CA ASN A 356 7.89 4.98 15.62
C ASN A 356 6.94 4.60 16.75
N PHE A 357 5.62 4.54 16.49
CA PHE A 357 4.62 4.08 17.45
C PHE A 357 4.83 2.62 17.88
N LEU A 358 5.32 1.78 16.96
CA LEU A 358 5.60 0.37 17.22
C LEU A 358 6.95 0.15 17.94
N ASP A 359 7.81 1.17 18.00
CA ASP A 359 9.11 1.09 18.68
C ASP A 359 8.97 1.33 20.20
N SER A 360 9.17 0.25 20.98
CA SER A 360 9.15 0.30 22.45
C SER A 360 10.24 1.17 23.10
N GLN A 361 11.28 1.56 22.35
CA GLN A 361 12.31 2.51 22.77
C GLN A 361 11.81 3.95 22.73
N LEU A 362 10.84 4.26 21.85
CA LEU A 362 10.23 5.57 21.68
C LEU A 362 8.91 5.69 22.45
N VAL A 363 8.14 4.60 22.49
CA VAL A 363 6.82 4.55 23.14
C VAL A 363 6.85 3.76 24.44
N ARG A 364 6.14 4.27 25.44
CA ARG A 364 5.85 3.57 26.69
C ARG A 364 4.45 2.98 26.62
N SER A 365 4.35 1.66 26.81
CA SER A 365 3.07 0.97 27.01
C SER A 365 2.69 0.93 28.49
N TRP A 366 1.43 1.21 28.77
CA TRP A 366 0.79 1.14 30.08
C TRP A 366 -0.33 0.10 30.02
N PHE A 367 -0.22 -0.94 30.86
CA PHE A 367 -1.19 -2.04 30.93
C PHE A 367 -1.46 -2.77 29.60
N GLY A 368 -0.60 -2.59 28.59
CA GLY A 368 -0.76 -3.16 27.26
C GLY A 368 -1.83 -2.52 26.39
N VAL A 369 -2.41 -1.38 26.80
CA VAL A 369 -3.56 -0.76 26.10
C VAL A 369 -3.52 0.76 26.00
N LEU A 370 -2.68 1.44 26.80
CA LEU A 370 -2.48 2.88 26.71
C LEU A 370 -1.02 3.17 26.38
N TYR A 371 -0.78 4.15 25.52
CA TYR A 371 0.54 4.46 25.00
C TYR A 371 0.85 5.95 25.15
N THR A 372 2.14 6.26 25.37
CA THR A 372 2.65 7.64 25.44
C THR A 372 4.07 7.68 24.90
N ALA A 373 4.45 8.76 24.22
CA ALA A 373 5.85 9.01 23.89
C ALA A 373 6.69 9.08 25.19
N ARG A 374 7.91 8.54 25.15
CA ARG A 374 8.85 8.60 26.29
C ARG A 374 9.47 9.97 26.44
N ASP A 375 9.75 10.60 25.31
CA ASP A 375 10.20 11.98 25.16
C ASP A 375 9.42 12.56 23.97
N ALA A 376 8.46 13.44 24.25
CA ALA A 376 7.54 13.98 23.25
C ALA A 376 8.28 14.85 22.21
N ASP A 377 9.17 15.73 22.68
CA ASP A 377 9.89 16.65 21.80
C ASP A 377 10.83 15.88 20.85
N PHE A 378 11.51 14.86 21.39
CA PHE A 378 12.34 13.98 20.56
C PHE A 378 11.52 13.12 19.60
N TYR A 379 10.38 12.57 20.04
CA TYR A 379 9.50 11.76 19.21
C TYR A 379 9.01 12.53 17.99
N ASP A 380 8.49 13.75 18.21
CA ASP A 380 7.95 14.59 17.15
C ASP A 380 9.08 15.09 16.22
N ALA A 381 10.25 15.45 16.76
CA ALA A 381 11.40 15.83 15.94
C ALA A 381 11.93 14.66 15.10
N LEU A 382 12.10 13.48 15.69
CA LEU A 382 12.54 12.28 14.98
C LEU A 382 11.59 11.94 13.83
N ALA A 383 10.28 11.87 14.11
CA ALA A 383 9.28 11.60 13.09
C ALA A 383 9.31 12.64 11.97
N GLN A 384 9.44 13.94 12.29
CA GLN A 384 9.53 15.01 11.31
C GLN A 384 10.72 14.83 10.36
N TYR A 385 11.94 14.61 10.87
CA TYR A 385 13.12 14.49 10.01
C TYR A 385 13.10 13.23 9.17
N GLN A 386 12.66 12.09 9.73
CA GLN A 386 12.52 10.87 8.94
C GLN A 386 11.41 11.01 7.87
N SER A 387 10.28 11.64 8.18
CA SER A 387 9.18 11.84 7.21
C SER A 387 9.56 12.83 6.11
N ARG A 388 10.43 13.81 6.39
CA ARG A 388 11.01 14.68 5.36
C ARG A 388 11.92 13.92 4.39
N VAL A 389 12.68 12.93 4.86
CA VAL A 389 13.44 12.03 3.96
C VAL A 389 12.48 11.28 3.03
N TRP A 390 11.38 10.76 3.59
CA TRP A 390 10.36 10.06 2.81
C TRP A 390 9.76 10.97 1.72
N ARG A 391 9.36 12.20 2.10
CA ARG A 391 8.86 13.21 1.16
C ARG A 391 9.84 13.51 0.03
N ILE A 392 11.13 13.73 0.35
CA ILE A 392 12.16 14.02 -0.67
C ILE A 392 12.22 12.87 -1.70
N ASN A 393 12.15 11.63 -1.24
CA ASN A 393 12.26 10.46 -2.12
C ASN A 393 10.97 10.20 -2.92
N ALA A 394 9.80 10.29 -2.27
CA ALA A 394 8.50 9.87 -2.82
C ALA A 394 7.81 10.98 -3.64
N VAL A 395 8.01 12.25 -3.28
CA VAL A 395 7.36 13.40 -3.92
C VAL A 395 8.36 14.19 -4.74
N ASP A 396 9.31 14.84 -4.07
CA ASP A 396 10.16 15.85 -4.72
C ASP A 396 11.07 15.21 -5.79
N SER A 397 11.76 14.10 -5.48
CA SER A 397 12.61 13.38 -6.44
C SER A 397 11.79 12.69 -7.54
N MET A 398 10.60 12.19 -7.23
CA MET A 398 9.71 11.53 -8.19
C MET A 398 9.21 12.53 -9.23
N ALA A 399 8.56 13.60 -8.77
CA ALA A 399 7.97 14.61 -9.62
C ALA A 399 9.04 15.31 -10.47
N GLN A 400 10.19 15.62 -9.89
CA GLN A 400 11.30 16.21 -10.65
C GLN A 400 11.81 15.27 -11.75
N SER A 401 11.94 13.97 -11.48
CA SER A 401 12.43 13.00 -12.49
C SER A 401 11.50 12.91 -13.70
N LEU A 402 10.19 13.03 -13.49
CA LEU A 402 9.19 13.03 -14.55
C LEU A 402 9.23 14.34 -15.36
N VAL A 403 9.22 15.49 -14.67
CA VAL A 403 9.16 16.80 -15.32
C VAL A 403 10.45 17.15 -16.07
N ASP A 404 11.62 16.71 -15.57
CA ASP A 404 12.92 16.94 -16.23
C ASP A 404 13.00 16.34 -17.65
N ASP A 405 12.22 15.28 -17.92
CA ASP A 405 12.14 14.64 -19.24
C ASP A 405 10.93 15.13 -20.08
N GLY A 406 10.20 16.13 -19.58
CA GLY A 406 9.09 16.77 -20.29
C GLY A 406 7.73 16.11 -20.07
N HIS A 407 7.59 15.21 -19.09
CA HIS A 407 6.28 14.70 -18.67
C HIS A 407 5.61 15.71 -17.72
N GLU A 408 4.77 16.59 -18.28
CA GLU A 408 4.19 17.74 -17.57
C GLU A 408 2.94 17.39 -16.73
N ASP A 409 2.25 16.28 -17.01
CA ASP A 409 1.01 15.89 -16.33
C ASP A 409 1.27 15.20 -14.97
N VAL A 410 1.92 15.95 -14.07
CA VAL A 410 2.28 15.53 -12.72
C VAL A 410 1.58 16.39 -11.69
N TRP A 411 1.02 15.79 -10.65
CA TRP A 411 0.47 16.48 -9.48
C TRP A 411 1.05 15.90 -8.21
N ALA A 412 1.27 16.74 -7.21
CA ALA A 412 1.75 16.32 -5.90
C ALA A 412 0.73 16.60 -4.80
N TYR A 413 0.70 15.78 -3.74
CA TYR A 413 -0.05 16.09 -2.53
C TYR A 413 0.71 15.81 -1.24
N ARG A 414 0.19 16.38 -0.15
CA ARG A 414 0.55 16.05 1.22
C ARG A 414 -0.69 15.92 2.07
N PHE A 415 -0.81 14.82 2.81
CA PHE A 415 -1.92 14.58 3.72
C PHE A 415 -1.52 14.92 5.16
N ASP A 416 -2.29 15.79 5.82
CA ASP A 416 -1.89 16.44 7.08
C ASP A 416 -2.80 16.10 8.27
N TRP A 417 -3.88 15.32 8.07
CA TRP A 417 -4.84 15.00 9.13
C TRP A 417 -4.17 14.37 10.35
N ASP A 418 -4.24 15.05 11.50
CA ASP A 418 -3.64 14.59 12.76
C ASP A 418 -4.63 14.58 13.94
N GLU A 419 -5.93 14.75 13.70
CA GLU A 419 -6.93 14.86 14.79
C GLU A 419 -7.40 13.51 15.35
N GLY A 420 -6.48 12.56 15.47
CA GLY A 420 -6.71 11.26 16.11
C GLY A 420 -7.27 11.38 17.53
N GLY A 421 -8.07 10.39 17.94
CA GLY A 421 -8.76 10.44 19.23
C GLY A 421 -7.83 10.48 20.44
N ARG A 422 -8.34 11.08 21.53
CA ARG A 422 -7.67 11.18 22.82
C ARG A 422 -8.41 10.37 23.87
N PHE A 423 -7.68 9.55 24.61
CA PHE A 423 -8.24 8.77 25.70
C PHE A 423 -7.32 8.77 26.93
N LEU A 424 -7.80 9.32 28.04
CA LEU A 424 -7.01 9.60 29.24
C LEU A 424 -5.77 10.45 28.92
N PHE A 425 -4.59 9.84 28.96
CA PHE A 425 -3.30 10.47 28.65
C PHE A 425 -2.69 9.98 27.32
N MET A 426 -3.39 9.11 26.60
CA MET A 426 -3.01 8.67 25.26
C MET A 426 -3.58 9.66 24.24
N ASP A 427 -2.71 10.18 23.40
CA ASP A 427 -3.04 11.12 22.33
C ASP A 427 -2.63 10.50 20.99
N LEU A 428 -3.61 9.99 20.23
CA LEU A 428 -3.32 9.35 18.93
C LEU A 428 -2.98 10.37 17.85
N GLY A 429 -3.39 11.64 18.00
CA GLY A 429 -2.90 12.70 17.12
C GLY A 429 -1.40 12.94 17.28
N GLN A 430 -0.88 12.85 18.51
CA GLN A 430 0.57 12.89 18.72
C GLN A 430 1.25 11.59 18.25
N LEU A 431 0.73 10.44 18.66
CA LEU A 431 1.42 9.16 18.47
C LEU A 431 1.37 8.65 17.04
N ILE A 432 0.22 8.77 16.37
CA ILE A 432 0.00 8.30 15.00
C ILE A 432 -0.01 9.50 14.05
N GLY A 433 -0.75 10.56 14.39
CA GLY A 433 -0.87 11.77 13.57
C GLY A 433 -1.28 11.46 12.12
N SER A 434 -0.71 12.22 11.18
CA SER A 434 -0.74 11.89 9.74
C SER A 434 0.33 10.85 9.41
N GLY A 435 0.28 9.73 10.13
CA GLY A 435 1.21 8.61 9.97
C GLY A 435 1.00 7.86 8.65
N HIS A 436 1.95 7.03 8.27
CA HIS A 436 1.87 6.18 7.08
C HIS A 436 0.54 5.41 6.98
N ALA A 437 -0.02 5.28 5.77
CA ALA A 437 -1.30 4.64 5.46
C ALA A 437 -2.59 5.26 6.08
N VAL A 438 -2.50 6.35 6.86
CA VAL A 438 -3.67 6.97 7.51
C VAL A 438 -4.61 7.65 6.51
N GLU A 439 -4.12 7.97 5.31
CA GLU A 439 -4.91 8.59 4.24
C GLU A 439 -5.79 7.58 3.48
N ILE A 440 -5.49 6.27 3.56
CA ILE A 440 -6.26 5.22 2.87
C ILE A 440 -7.75 5.25 3.25
N PRO A 441 -8.13 5.25 4.56
CA PRO A 441 -9.53 5.41 4.98
C PRO A 441 -10.26 6.63 4.39
N PHE A 442 -9.53 7.71 4.10
CA PHE A 442 -10.11 8.95 3.54
C PHE A 442 -10.38 8.81 2.05
N VAL A 443 -9.46 8.17 1.30
CA VAL A 443 -9.68 7.87 -0.13
C VAL A 443 -10.86 6.92 -0.30
N PHE A 444 -10.94 5.87 0.52
CA PHE A 444 -12.02 4.87 0.45
C PHE A 444 -13.34 5.32 1.11
N ASN A 445 -13.31 6.43 1.85
CA ASN A 445 -14.39 6.88 2.74
C ASN A 445 -14.89 5.75 3.67
N ARG A 446 -13.95 4.97 4.22
CA ARG A 446 -14.23 3.82 5.08
C ARG A 446 -13.20 3.74 6.21
N PHE A 447 -13.66 3.91 7.44
CA PHE A 447 -12.80 4.05 8.63
C PHE A 447 -12.65 2.76 9.44
N GLU A 448 -12.69 1.61 8.77
CA GLU A 448 -12.48 0.27 9.33
C GLU A 448 -11.25 -0.36 8.65
N PHE A 449 -10.05 0.01 9.12
CA PHE A 449 -8.78 -0.35 8.47
C PHE A 449 -7.75 -0.88 9.45
N PHE A 450 -7.47 -0.18 10.55
CA PHE A 450 -6.50 -0.58 11.58
C PHE A 450 -7.10 -1.53 12.64
N GLY A 451 -8.33 -2.00 12.43
CA GLY A 451 -9.01 -2.95 13.30
C GLY A 451 -9.39 -2.32 14.64
N ARG A 452 -8.91 -2.87 15.75
CA ARG A 452 -9.26 -2.34 17.09
C ARG A 452 -8.81 -0.90 17.32
N LEU A 453 -7.78 -0.43 16.60
CA LEU A 453 -7.27 0.94 16.72
C LEU A 453 -8.27 1.97 16.15
N ASP A 454 -9.07 1.60 15.15
CA ASP A 454 -10.01 2.50 14.49
C ASP A 454 -10.98 3.15 15.46
N ARG A 455 -11.48 2.40 16.45
CA ARG A 455 -12.41 2.92 17.47
C ARG A 455 -11.81 4.03 18.34
N ALA A 456 -10.48 4.05 18.49
CA ALA A 456 -9.79 5.07 19.24
C ALA A 456 -9.30 6.21 18.33
N LEU A 457 -8.95 5.90 17.08
CA LEU A 457 -8.45 6.87 16.10
C LEU A 457 -9.59 7.72 15.52
N PHE A 458 -10.66 7.08 15.08
CA PHE A 458 -11.83 7.65 14.41
C PHE A 458 -13.01 7.74 15.38
N THR A 459 -13.15 8.90 16.01
CA THR A 459 -14.15 9.12 17.08
C THR A 459 -15.31 9.99 16.58
N ASP A 460 -16.41 10.02 17.32
CA ASP A 460 -17.53 10.95 17.04
C ASP A 460 -17.08 12.42 17.07
N THR A 461 -15.99 12.74 17.77
CA THR A 461 -15.49 14.12 17.90
C THR A 461 -14.81 14.61 16.62
N ASN A 462 -14.17 13.71 15.87
CA ASN A 462 -13.49 14.06 14.63
C ASN A 462 -14.28 13.65 13.37
N ALA A 463 -15.48 13.07 13.52
CA ALA A 463 -16.28 12.57 12.40
C ALA A 463 -16.60 13.64 11.34
N GLU A 464 -17.09 14.83 11.73
CA GLU A 464 -17.49 15.88 10.77
C GLU A 464 -16.32 16.36 9.90
N GLY A 465 -15.19 16.70 10.51
CA GLY A 465 -14.00 17.15 9.78
C GLY A 465 -13.40 16.05 8.92
N ARG A 466 -13.35 14.82 9.45
CA ARG A 466 -12.80 13.64 8.78
C ARG A 466 -13.63 13.23 7.55
N GLU A 467 -14.95 13.19 7.67
CA GLU A 467 -15.87 12.86 6.58
C GLU A 467 -15.86 13.94 5.49
N SER A 468 -15.74 15.22 5.88
CA SER A 468 -15.56 16.31 4.91
C SER A 468 -14.25 16.18 4.13
N LEU A 469 -13.17 15.78 4.78
CA LEU A 469 -11.88 15.56 4.13
C LEU A 469 -11.92 14.32 3.21
N ALA A 470 -12.54 13.24 3.65
CA ALA A 470 -12.72 12.02 2.85
C ALA A 470 -13.54 12.28 1.58
N ALA A 471 -14.63 13.05 1.69
CA ALA A 471 -15.42 13.46 0.52
C ALA A 471 -14.59 14.25 -0.50
N ALA A 472 -13.70 15.14 -0.04
CA ALA A 472 -12.79 15.88 -0.91
C ALA A 472 -11.76 14.98 -1.59
N MET A 473 -11.08 14.12 -0.83
CA MET A 473 -10.09 13.19 -1.38
C MET A 473 -10.72 12.23 -2.38
N GLY A 474 -11.85 11.59 -2.05
CA GLY A 474 -12.59 10.75 -2.99
C GLY A 474 -12.98 11.49 -4.27
N GLY A 475 -13.39 12.76 -4.15
CA GLY A 475 -13.70 13.63 -5.30
C GLY A 475 -12.51 13.86 -6.24
N TYR A 476 -11.33 14.20 -5.70
CA TYR A 476 -10.13 14.39 -6.52
C TYR A 476 -9.61 13.10 -7.15
N TRP A 477 -9.57 12.00 -6.40
CA TRP A 477 -9.11 10.70 -6.91
C TRP A 477 -10.00 10.23 -8.06
N ALA A 478 -11.32 10.36 -7.88
CA ALA A 478 -12.28 10.00 -8.91
C ALA A 478 -12.24 10.96 -10.12
N GLU A 479 -12.07 12.26 -9.90
CA GLU A 479 -11.97 13.22 -11.00
C GLU A 479 -10.71 13.00 -11.84
N PHE A 480 -9.59 12.73 -11.17
CA PHE A 480 -8.39 12.29 -11.84
C PHE A 480 -8.65 11.02 -12.65
N ALA A 481 -9.29 10.01 -12.06
CA ALA A 481 -9.61 8.78 -12.79
C ALA A 481 -10.53 9.00 -14.01
N ARG A 482 -11.44 9.98 -13.96
CA ARG A 482 -12.32 10.35 -15.08
C ARG A 482 -11.58 11.06 -16.21
N SER A 483 -10.77 12.06 -15.88
CA SER A 483 -10.29 13.05 -16.85
C SER A 483 -8.77 13.04 -17.05
N GLY A 484 -8.00 12.62 -16.05
CA GLY A 484 -6.52 12.71 -16.03
C GLY A 484 -6.02 13.99 -15.41
N ASN A 485 -6.93 14.78 -14.84
CA ASN A 485 -6.61 16.00 -14.12
C ASN A 485 -7.50 16.05 -12.86
N PRO A 486 -6.93 16.16 -11.64
CA PRO A 486 -7.73 16.27 -10.42
C PRO A 486 -8.62 17.54 -10.39
N GLY A 487 -8.21 18.61 -11.10
CA GLY A 487 -8.98 19.85 -11.24
C GLY A 487 -9.42 20.42 -9.88
N ALA A 488 -10.73 20.69 -9.74
CA ALA A 488 -11.38 21.14 -8.52
C ALA A 488 -12.14 20.00 -7.79
N GLY A 489 -11.71 18.74 -7.98
CA GLY A 489 -12.29 17.55 -7.34
C GLY A 489 -13.79 17.35 -7.62
N GLY A 490 -14.21 17.65 -8.86
CA GLY A 490 -15.63 17.62 -9.27
C GLY A 490 -16.35 18.98 -9.25
N GLY A 491 -15.66 20.06 -8.84
CA GLY A 491 -16.12 21.46 -9.01
C GLY A 491 -16.35 22.25 -7.72
N ASP A 492 -16.22 21.62 -6.55
CA ASP A 492 -16.54 22.21 -5.25
C ASP A 492 -15.29 22.56 -4.40
N PHE A 493 -14.08 22.24 -4.88
CA PHE A 493 -12.83 22.41 -4.15
C PHE A 493 -11.83 23.34 -4.87
N PRO A 494 -10.74 23.78 -4.21
CA PRO A 494 -9.70 24.57 -4.87
C PRO A 494 -9.12 23.86 -6.11
N GLU A 495 -8.67 24.63 -7.10
CA GLU A 495 -7.97 24.03 -8.24
C GLU A 495 -6.64 23.41 -7.77
N TRP A 496 -6.38 22.16 -8.14
CA TRP A 496 -5.12 21.48 -7.89
C TRP A 496 -4.16 21.67 -9.08
N PRO A 497 -3.14 22.54 -8.96
CA PRO A 497 -2.20 22.79 -10.04
C PRO A 497 -1.26 21.61 -10.25
N ARG A 498 -0.72 21.53 -11.47
CA ARG A 498 0.40 20.62 -11.78
C ARG A 498 1.63 21.01 -10.96
N TRP A 499 2.49 20.02 -10.73
CA TRP A 499 3.83 20.25 -10.22
C TRP A 499 4.63 21.16 -11.16
N ASP A 500 5.42 22.06 -10.59
CA ASP A 500 6.36 22.93 -11.28
C ASP A 500 7.66 23.06 -10.47
N ASP A 501 8.62 23.87 -10.95
CA ASP A 501 9.88 24.14 -10.24
C ASP A 501 9.68 24.80 -8.86
N GLY A 502 8.48 25.32 -8.58
CA GLY A 502 8.08 25.84 -7.28
C GLY A 502 7.66 24.75 -6.28
N GLY A 503 7.50 23.51 -6.72
CA GLY A 503 7.09 22.38 -5.89
C GLY A 503 5.63 22.49 -5.43
N GLN A 504 4.75 22.94 -6.30
CA GLN A 504 3.31 23.06 -6.01
C GLN A 504 2.69 21.71 -5.66
N LEU A 505 1.99 21.65 -4.53
CA LEU A 505 1.28 20.44 -4.09
C LEU A 505 -0.02 20.79 -3.35
N MET A 506 -1.01 19.90 -3.41
CA MET A 506 -2.25 20.01 -2.63
C MET A 506 -2.03 19.48 -1.22
N ARG A 507 -2.24 20.31 -0.22
CA ARG A 507 -2.34 19.91 1.19
C ARG A 507 -3.78 19.50 1.50
N PHE A 508 -3.93 18.30 2.03
CA PHE A 508 -5.20 17.72 2.46
C PHE A 508 -5.32 17.75 3.98
N ASP A 509 -6.20 18.59 4.49
CA ASP A 509 -6.48 18.70 5.92
C ASP A 509 -7.96 19.07 6.18
N THR A 510 -8.43 18.94 7.42
CA THR A 510 -9.82 19.29 7.75
C THR A 510 -10.06 20.78 7.66
N PRO A 511 -11.31 21.23 7.42
CA PRO A 511 -11.65 22.65 7.44
C PRO A 511 -11.24 23.38 8.74
N GLN A 512 -11.16 22.67 9.87
CA GLN A 512 -10.76 23.24 11.16
C GLN A 512 -9.24 23.43 11.29
N ALA A 513 -8.44 22.65 10.57
CA ALA A 513 -6.96 22.66 10.59
C ALA A 513 -6.31 23.39 9.39
N GLY A 514 -7.12 24.06 8.57
CA GLY A 514 -6.65 24.85 7.42
C GLY A 514 -7.30 24.48 6.10
N GLY A 515 -7.96 23.31 6.05
CA GLY A 515 -8.67 22.81 4.89
C GLY A 515 -7.74 22.40 3.76
N LEU A 516 -8.32 22.40 2.56
CA LEU A 516 -7.60 22.13 1.32
C LEU A 516 -6.84 23.38 0.89
N GLU A 517 -5.53 23.26 0.71
CA GLU A 517 -4.66 24.39 0.42
C GLU A 517 -3.58 23.98 -0.59
N VAL A 518 -3.35 24.78 -1.62
CA VAL A 518 -2.16 24.63 -2.47
C VAL A 518 -0.98 25.26 -1.72
N ILE A 519 0.04 24.44 -1.43
CA ILE A 519 1.30 24.91 -0.84
C ILE A 519 2.44 24.73 -1.84
N GLU A 520 3.55 25.43 -1.56
CA GLU A 520 4.74 25.46 -2.42
C GLU A 520 5.99 25.08 -1.63
N GLY A 521 7.03 24.69 -2.35
CA GLY A 521 8.38 24.45 -1.86
C GLY A 521 8.85 23.03 -2.13
N VAL A 522 10.09 22.91 -2.59
CA VAL A 522 10.78 21.63 -2.84
C VAL A 522 11.62 21.26 -1.62
N ALA A 523 11.50 20.02 -1.12
CA ALA A 523 12.36 19.54 -0.04
C ALA A 523 13.69 19.00 -0.57
N THR A 524 14.79 19.29 0.15
CA THR A 524 16.13 18.81 -0.19
C THR A 524 16.87 18.25 1.02
N PHE A 525 17.81 17.33 0.79
CA PHE A 525 18.65 16.78 1.85
C PHE A 525 19.58 17.84 2.49
N GLU A 526 20.00 18.84 1.72
CA GLU A 526 20.80 19.97 2.21
C GLU A 526 20.02 20.76 3.26
N GLN A 527 18.83 21.26 2.92
CA GLN A 527 17.98 22.00 3.87
C GLN A 527 17.58 21.15 5.07
N LEU A 528 17.31 19.85 4.86
CA LEU A 528 17.00 18.93 5.95
C LEU A 528 18.17 18.83 6.95
N GLY A 529 19.40 18.70 6.44
CA GLY A 529 20.61 18.65 7.26
C GLY A 529 20.86 19.95 8.03
N GLU A 530 20.70 21.11 7.38
CA GLU A 530 20.84 22.43 8.02
C GLU A 530 19.81 22.66 9.13
N ASP A 531 18.55 22.29 8.89
CA ASP A 531 17.48 22.38 9.89
C ASP A 531 17.79 21.46 11.08
N LEU A 532 18.21 20.20 10.82
CA LEU A 532 18.57 19.24 11.86
C LEU A 532 19.75 19.72 12.70
N ALA A 533 20.76 20.32 12.06
CA ALA A 533 21.94 20.86 12.74
C ALA A 533 21.62 22.04 13.68
N THR A 534 20.53 22.75 13.43
CA THR A 534 20.15 23.97 14.16
C THR A 534 18.91 23.83 15.03
N ASP A 535 18.25 22.66 15.02
CA ASP A 535 17.02 22.41 15.75
C ASP A 535 17.19 22.64 17.28
N PRO A 536 16.44 23.58 17.88
CA PRO A 536 16.56 23.90 19.30
C PRO A 536 15.91 22.85 20.21
N ARG A 537 15.09 21.92 19.67
CA ARG A 537 14.48 20.83 20.43
C ARG A 537 15.47 19.73 20.79
N LEU A 538 16.58 19.64 20.05
CA LEU A 538 17.47 18.47 20.05
C LEU A 538 18.83 18.76 20.69
N THR A 539 19.32 17.82 21.51
CA THR A 539 20.74 17.80 21.90
C THR A 539 21.63 17.34 20.75
N PRO A 540 22.96 17.60 20.78
CA PRO A 540 23.89 17.07 19.79
C PRO A 540 23.78 15.54 19.62
N GLU A 541 23.62 14.80 20.71
CA GLU A 541 23.49 13.34 20.69
C GLU A 541 22.19 12.90 20.00
N GLN A 542 21.08 13.58 20.25
CA GLN A 542 19.79 13.29 19.62
C GLN A 542 19.81 13.54 18.10
N ARG A 543 20.56 14.56 17.64
CA ARG A 543 20.74 14.80 16.20
C ARG A 543 21.44 13.63 15.52
N CYS A 544 22.49 13.10 16.15
CA CYS A 544 23.17 11.91 15.63
C CYS A 544 22.30 10.66 15.73
N GLU A 545 21.49 10.52 16.78
CA GLU A 545 20.51 9.43 16.87
C GLU A 545 19.52 9.46 15.71
N ILE A 546 19.01 10.63 15.32
CA ILE A 546 18.12 10.78 14.15
C ILE A 546 18.82 10.30 12.87
N VAL A 547 20.07 10.69 12.63
CA VAL A 547 20.84 10.24 11.45
C VAL A 547 21.00 8.72 11.46
N VAL A 548 21.32 8.12 12.61
CA VAL A 548 21.43 6.65 12.75
C VAL A 548 20.10 5.96 12.51
N ARG A 549 18.98 6.53 12.98
CA ARG A 549 17.64 5.98 12.74
C ARG A 549 17.18 6.13 11.29
N ILE A 550 17.64 7.14 10.56
CA ILE A 550 17.44 7.22 9.09
C ILE A 550 18.25 6.10 8.40
N GLU A 551 19.49 5.86 8.83
CA GLU A 551 20.37 4.84 8.22
C GLU A 551 19.79 3.42 8.28
N GLN A 552 18.92 3.14 9.26
CA GLN A 552 18.27 1.84 9.40
C GLN A 552 17.36 1.46 8.23
N TRP A 553 16.83 2.45 7.49
CA TRP A 553 15.90 2.20 6.39
C TRP A 553 16.28 2.93 5.08
N ASP A 554 17.06 4.03 5.16
CA ASP A 554 17.63 4.70 3.99
C ASP A 554 19.08 5.16 4.27
N ARG A 555 20.02 4.25 3.98
CA ARG A 555 21.47 4.51 4.15
C ARG A 555 21.95 5.66 3.26
N SER A 556 21.39 5.81 2.06
CA SER A 556 21.81 6.86 1.11
C SER A 556 21.39 8.24 1.59
N ALA A 557 20.16 8.39 2.07
CA ALA A 557 19.70 9.60 2.73
C ALA A 557 20.53 9.91 3.97
N ALA A 558 20.75 8.93 4.85
CA ALA A 558 21.52 9.12 6.07
C ALA A 558 22.93 9.66 5.78
N GLN A 559 23.61 9.15 4.75
CA GLN A 559 24.91 9.65 4.34
C GLN A 559 24.86 11.13 3.91
N ARG A 560 23.87 11.52 3.08
CA ARG A 560 23.71 12.90 2.63
C ARG A 560 23.39 13.87 3.77
N VAL A 561 22.63 13.43 4.76
CA VAL A 561 22.31 14.24 5.96
C VAL A 561 23.52 14.33 6.89
N ARG A 562 24.27 13.24 7.06
CA ARG A 562 25.47 13.19 7.91
C ARG A 562 26.51 14.24 7.50
N ASP A 563 26.66 14.52 6.21
CA ASP A 563 27.61 15.54 5.75
C ASP A 563 27.29 16.97 6.25
N GLN A 564 26.07 17.22 6.73
CA GLN A 564 25.60 18.54 7.20
C GLN A 564 25.50 18.64 8.73
N VAL A 565 25.57 17.51 9.44
CA VAL A 565 25.41 17.44 10.90
C VAL A 565 26.71 16.88 11.49
N ASP A 566 27.26 17.51 12.54
CA ASP A 566 28.52 17.07 13.17
C ASP A 566 28.32 15.76 13.96
N CYS A 567 28.25 14.66 13.21
CA CYS A 567 28.09 13.26 13.58
C CYS A 567 29.07 12.41 12.73
#